data_AF-A0A0F3H0I2-F1
#
_entry.id   AF-A0A0F3H0I2-F1
#
_cell.length_a   1.000
_cell.length_b   1.000
_cell.length_c   1.000
_cell.angle_alpha   90.00
_cell.angle_beta   90.00
_cell.angle_gamma   90.00
#
_symmetry.space_group_name_H-M   'P 1'
#
loop_
_entity.id
_entity.type
_entity.pdbx_description
1 polymer ?
#
loop_
_entity_poly.entity_id
_entity_poly.type
_entity_poly.pdbx_seq_one_letter_code
_entity_poly.pdbx_strand_id
1 'polypeptide(L)' 'MYLPASSFSCADLISLSRPLIREPDLPDKLRDGKEKADCISCNGCMRFKKLDMVRCIQIED' A
#
# COMPACT_ATOMS: atom_id res chain seq x y z
N MET A 1 -15.63 -3.62 31.83
CA MET A 1 -14.44 -4.47 31.57
C MET A 1 -13.65 -3.83 30.44
N TYR A 2 -12.63 -3.05 30.77
CA TYR A 2 -11.63 -2.58 29.81
C TYR A 2 -10.50 -3.61 29.82
N LEU A 3 -10.34 -4.37 28.74
CA LEU A 3 -9.12 -5.14 28.53
C LEU A 3 -8.01 -4.15 28.16
N PRO A 4 -6.88 -4.09 28.88
CA PRO A 4 -5.73 -3.34 28.41
C PRO A 4 -5.30 -3.94 27.08
N ALA A 5 -5.15 -3.10 26.05
CA ALA A 5 -4.56 -3.49 24.78
C ALA A 5 -3.14 -4.00 25.05
N SER A 6 -3.04 -5.30 25.30
CA SER A 6 -1.78 -6.01 25.31
C SER A 6 -1.20 -5.81 23.92
N SER A 7 0.03 -5.32 23.90
CA SER A 7 0.83 -5.03 22.72
C SER A 7 1.10 -6.32 21.93
N PHE A 8 0.10 -6.82 21.22
CA PHE A 8 0.28 -7.93 20.30
C PHE A 8 0.84 -7.39 18.99
N SER A 9 2.09 -7.72 18.71
CA SER A 9 2.68 -7.53 17.39
C SER A 9 1.97 -8.46 16.41
N CYS A 10 1.26 -7.91 15.42
CA CYS A 10 0.52 -8.71 14.43
C CYS A 10 1.42 -9.26 13.31
N ALA A 11 2.59 -8.65 13.07
CA ALA A 11 3.55 -9.06 12.06
C ALA A 11 4.92 -8.39 12.27
N ASP A 12 5.99 -9.08 11.89
CA ASP A 12 7.35 -8.54 11.88
C ASP A 12 7.66 -7.74 10.60
N LEU A 13 6.97 -8.06 9.50
CA LEU A 13 7.13 -7.40 8.20
C LEU A 13 5.76 -7.08 7.59
N ILE A 14 5.68 -5.94 6.91
CA ILE A 14 4.46 -5.48 6.23
C ILE A 14 4.63 -5.63 4.73
N SER A 15 3.85 -6.54 4.13
CA SER A 15 3.80 -6.69 2.67
C SER A 15 2.92 -5.61 2.05
N LEU A 16 3.48 -4.81 1.14
CA LEU A 16 2.78 -3.75 0.42
C LEU A 16 2.88 -4.01 -1.09
N SER A 17 1.75 -4.33 -1.73
CA SER A 17 1.71 -4.54 -3.19
C SER A 17 1.31 -3.24 -3.93
N ARG A 18 0.00 -2.95 -4.03
CA ARG A 18 -0.55 -1.79 -4.75
C ARG A 18 0.03 -0.43 -4.31
N PRO A 19 0.33 -0.18 -3.02
CA PRO A 19 1.03 1.04 -2.61
C PRO A 19 2.39 1.22 -3.30
N LEU A 20 3.22 0.18 -3.36
CA LEU A 20 4.55 0.23 -3.98
C LEU A 20 4.49 0.31 -5.51
N ILE A 21 3.45 -0.23 -6.14
CA ILE A 21 3.21 -0.05 -7.59
C ILE A 21 2.94 1.43 -7.94
N ARG A 22 2.34 2.19 -7.01
CA ARG A 22 2.06 3.62 -7.19
C ARG A 22 3.23 4.50 -6.76
N GLU A 23 3.83 4.19 -5.62
CA GLU A 23 4.90 4.96 -4.98
C GLU A 23 6.06 4.00 -4.65
N PRO A 24 6.99 3.77 -5.58
CA PRO A 24 8.12 2.86 -5.36
C PRO A 24 9.03 3.30 -4.20
N ASP A 25 9.05 4.60 -3.91
CA ASP A 25 9.79 5.28 -2.84
C ASP A 25 8.95 5.48 -1.56
N LEU A 26 7.80 4.80 -1.42
CA LEU A 26 6.93 4.92 -0.25
C LEU A 26 7.66 4.69 1.10
N PRO A 27 8.59 3.73 1.26
CA PRO A 27 9.29 3.57 2.53
C PRO A 27 10.07 4.82 2.97
N ASP A 28 10.72 5.51 2.02
CA ASP A 28 11.44 6.75 2.31
C ASP A 28 10.46 7.88 2.66
N LYS A 29 9.35 8.00 1.92
CA LYS A 29 8.29 8.98 2.25
C LYS A 29 7.67 8.76 3.62
N LEU A 30 7.40 7.51 4.00
CA LEU A 30 6.88 7.17 5.34
C LEU A 30 7.90 7.54 6.43
N ARG A 31 9.19 7.27 6.19
CA ARG A 31 10.27 7.69 7.10
C ARG A 31 10.32 9.21 7.24
N ASP A 32 10.05 9.95 6.17
CA ASP A 32 10.06 11.41 6.13
C ASP A 32 8.74 12.04 6.63
N GLY A 33 7.81 11.24 7.15
CA GLY A 33 6.59 11.72 7.83
C GLY A 33 5.31 11.65 7.00
N LYS A 34 5.30 11.00 5.84
CA LYS A 34 4.04 10.71 5.12
C LYS A 34 3.21 9.72 5.93
N GLU A 35 1.93 10.06 6.15
CA GLU A 35 1.06 9.22 6.99
C GLU A 35 0.46 8.02 6.25
N LYS A 36 0.23 8.13 4.94
CA LYS A 36 -0.50 7.13 4.15
C LYS A 36 -0.09 7.13 2.68
N ALA A 37 -0.09 5.97 2.04
CA ALA A 37 0.08 5.84 0.60
C ALA A 37 -1.10 6.43 -0.19
N ASP A 38 -0.82 6.95 -1.38
CA ASP A 38 -1.80 7.58 -2.27
C ASP A 38 -2.64 6.56 -3.07
N CYS A 39 -2.38 5.26 -2.90
CA CYS A 39 -3.13 4.22 -3.61
C CYS A 39 -4.59 4.18 -3.14
N ILE A 40 -5.51 4.54 -4.03
CA ILE A 40 -6.96 4.55 -3.77
C ILE A 40 -7.67 3.20 -3.97
N SER A 41 -6.92 2.11 -4.21
CA SER A 41 -7.51 0.77 -4.42
C SER A 41 -8.46 0.63 -5.62
N CYS A 42 -8.33 1.45 -6.67
CA CYS A 42 -9.21 1.43 -7.85
C CYS A 42 -9.07 0.17 -8.73
N ASN A 43 -8.14 -0.74 -8.44
CA ASN A 43 -7.82 -1.93 -9.24
C ASN A 43 -7.44 -1.64 -10.71
N GLY A 44 -7.12 -0.39 -11.07
CA GLY A 44 -6.66 -0.03 -12.41
C GLY A 44 -5.39 -0.79 -12.82
N CYS A 45 -4.49 -1.01 -11.85
CA CYS A 45 -3.30 -1.86 -12.00
C CYS A 45 -3.61 -3.37 -12.11
N MET A 46 -4.86 -3.78 -12.28
CA MET A 46 -5.25 -5.17 -12.52
C MET A 46 -6.00 -5.34 -13.84
N ARG A 47 -6.19 -4.26 -14.62
CA ARG A 47 -6.91 -4.29 -15.91
C ARG A 47 -6.22 -5.11 -17.00
N PHE A 48 -5.09 -5.72 -16.67
CA PHE A 48 -4.16 -6.22 -17.64
C PHE A 48 -3.91 -7.72 -17.42
N LYS A 49 -4.99 -8.50 -17.48
CA LYS A 49 -4.87 -9.95 -17.26
C LYS A 49 -4.11 -10.58 -18.43
N LYS A 50 -2.83 -10.91 -18.16
CA LYS A 50 -1.67 -11.25 -19.04
C LYS A 50 -0.79 -10.04 -19.37
N LEU A 51 0.28 -9.75 -18.62
CA LEU A 51 1.19 -8.64 -18.94
C LEU A 51 2.67 -8.92 -18.82
N ASP A 52 3.40 -8.24 -19.73
CA ASP A 52 4.84 -8.02 -19.72
C ASP A 52 5.29 -6.95 -18.68
N MET A 53 4.42 -6.02 -18.25
CA MET A 53 4.78 -4.95 -17.29
C MET A 53 3.60 -4.40 -16.47
N VAL A 54 3.76 -4.24 -15.15
CA VAL A 54 2.72 -3.70 -14.25
C VAL A 54 2.93 -2.21 -13.97
N ARG A 55 1.89 -1.39 -14.09
CA ARG A 55 1.92 0.03 -13.66
C ARG A 55 0.63 0.49 -12.99
N CYS A 56 0.76 1.51 -12.12
CA CYS A 56 -0.39 2.26 -11.63
C CYS A 56 -0.95 3.13 -12.76
N ILE A 57 -2.28 3.13 -12.91
CA ILE A 57 -3.00 3.98 -13.90
C ILE A 57 -4.01 4.93 -13.26
N GLN A 58 -4.15 4.90 -11.92
CA GLN A 58 -5.20 5.57 -11.11
C GLN A 58 -6.43 6.01 -11.91
N ILE A 59 -7.51 5.27 -11.77
CA ILE A 59 -8.80 5.71 -12.30
C ILE A 59 -9.30 6.82 -11.36
N GLU A 60 -9.50 8.02 -11.88
CA GLU A 60 -10.24 9.10 -11.21
C GLU A 60 -11.74 8.80 -11.29
N ASP A 61 -12.51 9.27 -10.31
CA ASP A 61 -13.98 9.24 -10.36
C ASP A 61 -14.52 10.21 -11.43
#